data_AF-B7FFZ5-F1
#
_entry.id   AF-B7FFZ5-F1
#
_cell.length_a   1.000
_cell.length_b   1.000
_cell.length_c   1.000
_cell.angle_alpha   90.00
_cell.angle_beta   90.00
_cell.angle_gamma   90.00
#
_symmetry.space_group_name_H-M   'P 1'
#
loop_
_entity.id
_entity.type
_entity.pdbx_description
1 polymer ?
#
loop_
_entity_poly.entity_id
_entity_poly.type
_entity_poly.pdbx_seq_one_letter_code
_entity_poly.pdbx_strand_id
1 'polypeptide(L)' 'MWFHRPLKADEWVLFAIFTPSAYEARGFVIGQMFNQKGELLATLIQEGLTRNANLQIKSIKPKL' A
#
# COMPACT_ATOMS: atom_id res chain seq x y z
N MET A 1 9.72 -3.33 8.70
CA MET A 1 10.10 -1.92 8.42
C MET A 1 11.51 -1.71 8.93
N TRP A 2 12.30 -0.88 8.25
CA TRP A 2 13.64 -0.48 8.65
C TRP A 2 13.72 1.04 8.67
N PHE A 3 14.09 1.61 9.81
CA PHE A 3 14.23 3.05 10.00
C PHE A 3 15.72 3.42 9.91
N HIS A 4 16.06 4.26 8.94
CA HIS A 4 17.43 4.68 8.66
C HIS A 4 17.76 6.02 9.32
N ARG A 5 16.73 6.86 9.53
CA ARG A 5 16.81 8.21 10.10
C ARG A 5 15.55 8.53 10.92
N PRO A 6 15.59 9.55 11.80
CA PRO A 6 14.40 10.02 12.50
C PRO A 6 13.29 10.38 11.51
N LEU A 7 12.11 9.82 11.73
CA LEU A 7 10.90 10.13 10.99
C LEU A 7 9.99 10.97 11.88
N LYS A 8 9.58 12.12 11.37
CA LYS A 8 8.72 13.08 12.05
C LYS A 8 7.38 13.13 11.35
N ALA A 9 6.31 12.86 12.09
CA ALA A 9 4.95 12.79 11.54
C ALA A 9 4.33 14.18 11.28
N ASP A 10 4.94 15.23 11.83
CA ASP A 10 4.57 16.64 11.68
C ASP A 10 5.31 17.34 10.52
N GLU A 11 6.17 16.63 9.80
CA GLU A 11 6.84 17.11 8.58
C GLU A 11 6.33 16.34 7.34
N TRP A 12 6.40 16.94 6.16
CA TRP A 12 6.06 16.25 4.91
C TRP A 12 7.02 15.10 4.63
N VAL A 13 6.44 13.93 4.34
CA VAL A 13 7.15 12.71 3.95
C VAL A 13 6.60 12.23 2.62
N LEU A 14 7.46 12.09 1.62
CA LEU A 14 7.12 11.39 0.38
C LEU A 14 7.15 9.89 0.65
N PHE A 15 6.02 9.22 0.48
CA PHE A 15 5.93 7.77 0.56
C PHE A 15 5.82 7.17 -0.83
N ALA A 16 6.95 6.74 -1.39
CA ALA A 16 7.02 6.10 -2.70
C ALA A 16 6.80 4.59 -2.54
N ILE A 17 5.79 4.05 -3.23
CA ILE A 17 5.38 2.65 -3.14
C ILE A 17 5.40 2.03 -4.53
N PHE A 18 5.94 0.83 -4.65
CA PHE A 18 5.87 0.04 -5.88
C PHE A 18 5.65 -1.45 -5.57
N THR A 19 5.08 -2.15 -6.55
CA THR A 19 4.88 -3.60 -6.47
C THR A 19 5.76 -4.29 -7.50
N PRO A 20 6.66 -5.20 -7.08
CA PRO A 20 7.43 -6.00 -8.02
C PRO A 20 6.67 -7.27 -8.46
N SER A 21 5.67 -7.73 -7.71
CA SER A 21 4.92 -8.95 -8.03
C SER A 21 3.55 -9.00 -7.34
N ALA A 22 2.57 -9.52 -8.07
CA ALA A 22 1.27 -9.94 -7.54
C ALA A 22 0.90 -11.29 -8.17
N TYR A 23 0.75 -12.32 -7.35
CA TYR A 23 0.49 -13.69 -7.80
C TYR A 23 -0.21 -14.52 -6.70
N GLU A 24 -0.99 -15.53 -7.10
CA GLU A 24 -1.71 -16.44 -6.18
C GLU A 24 -2.48 -15.72 -5.07
N ALA A 25 -3.28 -14.73 -5.48
CA ALA A 25 -4.06 -13.87 -4.60
C ALA A 25 -3.24 -13.12 -3.54
N ARG A 26 -1.94 -12.89 -3.76
CA ARG A 26 -1.10 -12.06 -2.90
C ARG A 26 -0.45 -10.93 -3.69
N GLY A 27 -0.32 -9.78 -3.05
CA GLY A 27 0.46 -8.64 -3.56
C GLY A 27 1.66 -8.39 -2.67
N PHE A 28 2.85 -8.35 -3.26
CA PHE A 28 4.07 -7.93 -2.57
C PHE A 28 4.35 -6.47 -2.89
N VAL A 29 4.67 -5.69 -1.87
CA VAL A 29 4.80 -4.24 -1.95
C VAL A 29 6.07 -3.81 -1.23
N ILE A 30 6.84 -2.94 -1.88
CA ILE A 30 7.99 -2.25 -1.31
C ILE A 30 7.63 -0.77 -1.21
N GLY A 31 8.04 -0.17 -0.10
CA GLY A 31 7.86 1.26 0.13
C GLY A 31 9.12 1.92 0.67
N GLN A 32 9.34 3.15 0.24
CA GLN A 32 10.44 4.01 0.66
C GLN A 32 9.88 5.38 1.07
N MET A 33 10.29 5.85 2.24
CA MET A 33 9.88 7.14 2.79
C MET A 33 11.05 8.13 2.72
N PHE A 34 10.81 9.33 2.17
CA PHE A 34 11.81 10.39 2.02
C PHE A 34 11.33 11.68 2.66
N ASN A 35 12.25 12.47 3.23
CA ASN A 35 11.93 13.84 3.65
C ASN A 35 11.97 14.83 2.46
N GLN A 36 11.62 16.09 2.71
CA GLN A 36 11.65 17.16 1.70
C GLN A 36 13.05 17.46 1.12
N LYS A 37 14.12 16.98 1.75
CA LYS A 37 15.50 17.09 1.25
C LYS A 37 15.90 15.89 0.37
N GLY A 38 15.02 14.91 0.19
CA GLY A 38 15.28 13.68 -0.57
C GLY A 38 16.04 12.61 0.23
N GLU A 39 16.17 12.74 1.55
CA GLU A 39 16.88 11.75 2.38
C GLU A 39 15.97 10.56 2.69
N LEU A 40 16.48 9.34 2.49
CA LEU A 40 15.75 8.11 2.81
C LEU A 40 15.59 7.95 4.33
N LEU A 41 14.35 8.00 4.81
CA LEU A 41 13.99 7.87 6.22
C LEU A 41 13.74 6.42 6.62
N ALA A 42 12.95 5.70 5.82
CA ALA A 42 12.58 4.32 6.10
C ALA A 42 12.38 3.50 4.82
N THR A 43 12.63 2.21 4.92
CA THR A 43 12.27 1.21 3.90
C THR A 43 11.37 0.17 4.53
N LEU A 44 10.38 -0.29 3.77
CA LEU A 44 9.42 -1.23 4.29
C LEU A 44 8.89 -2.13 3.19
N ILE A 45 8.48 -3.31 3.62
CA ILE A 45 8.01 -4.40 2.79
C ILE A 45 6.73 -4.91 3.43
N GLN A 46 5.73 -5.20 2.61
CA GLN A 46 4.50 -5.84 3.03
C GLN A 46 4.06 -6.84 1.96
N GLU A 47 3.51 -7.96 2.41
CA GLU A 47 2.73 -8.87 1.57
C GLU A 47 1.29 -8.88 2.10
N GLY A 48 0.31 -8.87 1.20
CA GLY A 48 -1.11 -8.86 1.57
C GLY A 48 -1.95 -9.74 0.65
N LEU A 49 -3.06 -10.25 1.17
CA LEU A 49 -4.07 -10.98 0.41
C LEU A 49 -4.85 -10.02 -0.49
N THR A 50 -4.90 -10.30 -1.79
CA THR A 50 -5.65 -9.56 -2.81
C THR A 50 -6.60 -10.52 -3.51
N ARG A 51 -7.91 -10.39 -3.25
CA ARG A 51 -8.94 -11.27 -3.82
C ARG A 51 -10.05 -10.44 -4.42
N ASN A 52 -10.56 -10.87 -5.59
CA ASN A 52 -11.78 -10.30 -6.15
C ASN A 52 -12.93 -10.50 -5.16
N ALA A 53 -13.63 -9.41 -4.83
CA ALA A 53 -14.86 -9.51 -4.06
C ALA A 53 -15.89 -10.23 -4.94
N ASN A 54 -16.51 -11.28 -4.40
CA ASN A 54 -17.61 -11.95 -5.09
C ASN A 54 -18.88 -11.12 -4.90
N LEU A 55 -19.00 -10.03 -5.66
CA LEU A 55 -20.21 -9.21 -5.67
C LEU A 55 -21.29 -9.96 -6.44
N GLN A 56 -22.05 -10.78 -5.71
CA GLN A 56 -23.38 -11.20 -6.15
C GLN A 56 -24.25 -9.95 -6.19
N ILE A 57 -24.28 -9.25 -7.34
CA ILE A 57 -25.28 -8.22 -7.58
C ILE A 57 -26.62 -8.96 -7.67
N LYS A 58 -27.31 -9.10 -6.53
CA LYS A 58 -28.71 -9.51 -6.53
C LYS A 58 -29.47 -8.45 -7.33
N SER A 59 -30.01 -8.85 -8.47
CA SER A 59 -31.01 -8.06 -9.19
C SER A 59 -32.10 -7.65 -8.20
N ILE A 60 -32.12 -6.37 -7.83
CA ILE A 60 -33.22 -5.79 -7.07
C ILE A 60 -34.35 -5.66 -8.08
N LYS A 61 -35.29 -6.62 -8.09
CA LYS A 61 -36.54 -6.45 -8.84
C LYS A 61 -37.34 -5.31 -8.19
N PRO A 62 -37.69 -4.24 -8.93
CA PRO A 62 -38.57 -3.22 -8.39
C PRO A 62 -39.94 -3.85 -8.11
N LYS A 63 -40.46 -3.62 -6.91
CA LYS A 63 -41.87 -3.86 -6.61
C LYS A 63 -42.66 -2.69 -7.20
N LEU A 64 -43.12 -2.86 -8.44
CA LEU A 64 -44.25 -2.14 -9.02
C LEU A 64 -45.26 -3.20 -9.45
#